data_AF-A0A1H3PC10-F1
#
_entry.id   AF-A0A1H3PC10-F1
#
_cell.length_a   1.000
_cell.length_b   1.000
_cell.length_c   1.000
_cell.angle_alpha   90.00
_cell.angle_beta   90.00
_cell.angle_gamma   90.00
#
_symmetry.space_group_name_H-M   'P 1'
#
loop_
_entity.id
_entity.type
_entity.pdbx_description
1 polymer ?
#
loop_
_entity_poly.entity_id
_entity_poly.type
_entity_poly.pdbx_seq_one_letter_code
_entity_poly.pdbx_strand_id
1 'polypeptide(L)'
;MRGLGAVQLLEGSLNYVNFAWYVTACLVPTLQPGDVLVLDNLSVHKLPGVVDWLAERGVQVAVLPPYSPDFSPVEQAWSKLKTKLRATQARTRQALEQVLEQALQQALQQAINWITSQDARHWFDHCGYHTQWPNQG
;
A
#
# COMPACT_ATOMS: atom_id res chain seq x y z
N MET A 1 9.80 2.94 -8.58
CA MET A 1 8.72 2.07 -8.07
C MET A 1 9.04 0.63 -8.45
N ARG A 2 9.02 -0.31 -7.49
CA ARG A 2 9.44 -1.72 -7.69
C ARG A 2 8.31 -2.70 -7.97
N GLY A 3 7.07 -2.25 -7.97
CA GLY A 3 5.93 -3.14 -8.04
C GLY A 3 5.18 -3.26 -6.72
N LEU A 4 4.25 -4.20 -6.66
CA LEU A 4 3.51 -4.59 -5.47
C LEU A 4 4.31 -5.68 -4.76
N GLY A 5 4.73 -5.41 -3.52
CA GLY A 5 5.39 -6.37 -2.64
C GLY A 5 4.53 -6.65 -1.41
N ALA A 6 4.95 -7.63 -0.61
CA ALA A 6 4.36 -7.92 0.71
C ALA A 6 2.86 -8.24 0.72
N VAL A 7 2.26 -8.76 -0.35
CA VAL A 7 0.83 -9.15 -0.31
C VAL A 7 0.63 -10.35 0.59
N GLN A 8 -0.30 -10.24 1.53
CA GLN A 8 -0.68 -11.34 2.39
C GLN A 8 -2.19 -11.57 2.38
N LEU A 9 -2.60 -12.81 2.13
CA LEU A 9 -3.92 -13.29 2.51
C LEU A 9 -3.92 -13.59 4.01
N LEU A 10 -4.72 -12.86 4.79
CA LEU A 10 -4.85 -13.04 6.23
C LEU A 10 -6.06 -13.91 6.54
N GLU A 11 -5.91 -14.81 7.52
CA GLU A 11 -7.06 -15.50 8.09
C GLU A 11 -7.71 -14.63 9.18
N GLY A 12 -9.03 -14.49 9.10
CA GLY A 12 -9.80 -13.64 10.01
C GLY A 12 -9.79 -12.16 9.60
N SER A 13 -10.15 -11.29 10.56
CA SER A 13 -10.25 -9.85 10.31
C SER A 13 -8.90 -9.15 10.40
N LEU A 14 -8.76 -8.05 9.65
CA LEU A 14 -7.65 -7.12 9.87
C LEU A 14 -7.91 -6.38 11.19
N ASN A 15 -7.07 -6.66 12.18
CA ASN A 15 -7.06 -6.04 13.50
C ASN A 15 -5.63 -5.60 13.84
N TYR A 16 -5.41 -4.95 14.98
CA TYR A 16 -4.07 -4.47 15.36
C TYR A 16 -3.00 -5.59 15.42
N VAL A 17 -3.36 -6.80 15.86
CA VAL A 17 -2.43 -7.93 15.95
C VAL A 17 -2.02 -8.40 14.55
N ASN A 18 -2.99 -8.64 13.68
CA ASN A 18 -2.75 -9.07 12.30
C ASN A 18 -2.04 -7.98 11.49
N PHE A 19 -2.34 -6.71 11.75
CA PHE A 19 -1.66 -5.58 11.13
C PHE A 19 -0.20 -5.46 11.60
N ALA A 20 0.07 -5.58 12.90
CA ALA A 20 1.43 -5.55 13.43
C ALA A 20 2.28 -6.71 12.89
N TRP A 21 1.70 -7.92 12.84
CA TRP A 21 2.35 -9.07 12.22
C TRP A 21 2.63 -8.82 10.73
N TYR A 22 1.67 -8.27 9.98
CA TYR A 22 1.86 -7.95 8.57
C TYR A 22 2.99 -6.95 8.36
N VAL A 23 3.00 -5.85 9.14
CA VAL A 23 4.02 -4.82 9.05
C VAL A 23 5.41 -5.41 9.29
N THR A 24 5.56 -6.20 10.36
CA THR A 24 6.86 -6.75 10.77
C THR A 24 7.34 -7.90 9.90
N ALA A 25 6.46 -8.85 9.55
CA ALA A 25 6.82 -10.08 8.86
C ALA A 25 6.79 -9.97 7.33
N CYS A 26 5.91 -9.13 6.78
CA CYS A 26 5.69 -9.03 5.33
C CYS A 26 6.23 -7.72 4.77
N LEU A 27 5.81 -6.58 5.34
CA LEU A 27 6.07 -5.27 4.75
C LEU A 27 7.51 -4.81 4.94
N VAL A 28 8.01 -4.79 6.17
CA VAL A 28 9.33 -4.24 6.52
C VAL A 28 10.49 -4.90 5.77
N PRO A 29 10.52 -6.22 5.55
CA PRO A 29 11.56 -6.84 4.73
C PRO A 29 11.66 -6.30 3.29
N THR A 30 10.60 -5.64 2.79
CA THR A 30 10.56 -5.06 1.45
C THR A 30 10.94 -3.59 1.39
N LEU A 31 10.99 -2.91 2.53
CA LEU A 31 11.25 -1.47 2.62
C LEU A 31 12.75 -1.16 2.66
N GLN A 32 13.10 0.00 2.14
CA GLN A 32 14.46 0.56 2.19
C GLN A 32 14.46 1.94 2.84
N PRO A 33 15.56 2.36 3.47
CA PRO A 33 15.71 3.74 3.92
C PRO A 33 15.46 4.72 2.76
N GLY A 34 14.62 5.73 3.00
CA GLY A 34 14.17 6.69 1.99
C GLY A 34 12.83 6.34 1.34
N ASP A 35 12.27 5.15 1.59
CA ASP A 35 10.91 4.82 1.15
C ASP A 35 9.87 5.63 1.94
N VAL A 36 8.75 5.92 1.28
CA VAL A 36 7.57 6.55 1.89
C VAL A 36 6.42 5.56 1.91
N LEU A 37 5.93 5.24 3.10
CA LEU A 37 4.75 4.44 3.32
C LEU A 37 3.52 5.35 3.43
N VAL A 38 2.57 5.18 2.50
CA VAL A 38 1.29 5.88 2.53
C VAL A 38 0.23 4.91 3.08
N LEU A 39 -0.45 5.30 4.16
CA LEU A 39 -1.52 4.55 4.79
C LEU A 39 -2.84 5.29 4.65
N ASP A 40 -3.93 4.58 4.35
CA ASP A 40 -5.27 5.16 4.46
C ASP A 40 -5.65 5.36 5.95
N ASN A 41 -6.78 6.03 6.20
CA ASN A 41 -7.22 6.38 7.56
C ASN A 41 -7.93 5.24 8.32
N LEU A 42 -7.67 3.97 7.98
CA LEU A 42 -8.23 2.85 8.76
C LEU A 42 -7.73 2.86 10.20
N SER A 43 -8.63 2.51 11.13
CA SER A 43 -8.34 2.53 12.58
C SER A 43 -7.11 1.69 12.92
N VAL A 44 -6.96 0.53 12.28
CA VAL A 44 -5.86 -0.41 12.48
C VAL A 44 -4.48 0.17 12.11
N HIS A 45 -4.42 1.14 11.19
CA HIS A 45 -3.18 1.82 10.81
C HIS A 45 -2.67 2.78 11.89
N LYS A 46 -3.52 3.13 12.86
CA LYS A 46 -3.17 3.98 14.02
C LYS A 46 -2.53 3.16 15.14
N LEU A 47 -1.88 2.04 14.80
CA LEU A 47 -1.15 1.20 15.74
C LEU A 47 -0.12 2.09 16.48
N PRO A 48 -0.22 2.24 17.81
CA PRO A 48 0.67 3.12 18.55
C PRO A 48 2.15 2.74 18.34
N GLY A 49 2.99 3.74 18.08
CA GLY A 49 4.44 3.56 17.89
C GLY A 49 4.86 2.99 16.53
N VAL A 50 3.93 2.62 15.62
CA VAL A 50 4.30 2.07 14.30
C VAL A 50 5.06 3.10 13.44
N VAL A 51 4.68 4.37 13.55
CA VAL A 51 5.30 5.48 12.81
C VAL A 51 6.73 5.70 13.28
N ASP A 52 6.95 5.81 14.58
CA ASP A 52 8.28 6.02 15.17
C ASP A 52 9.20 4.84 14.84
N TRP A 53 8.68 3.62 14.95
CA TRP A 53 9.41 2.40 14.64
C TRP A 53 9.83 2.30 13.16
N LEU A 54 8.99 2.79 12.23
CA LEU A 54 9.33 2.87 10.81
C LEU A 54 10.32 4.01 10.54
N ALA A 55 10.19 5.15 11.23
CA ALA A 55 11.10 6.28 11.12
C ALA A 55 12.53 5.91 11.56
N GLU A 56 12.69 5.11 12.63
CA GLU A 56 13.99 4.55 13.05
C GLU A 56 14.69 3.73 11.96
N ARG A 57 13.93 3.21 10.99
CA ARG A 57 14.43 2.45 9.83
C ARG A 57 14.61 3.31 8.58
N GLY A 58 14.46 4.63 8.71
CA GLY A 58 14.56 5.57 7.61
C GLY A 58 13.34 5.58 6.68
N VAL A 59 12.21 5.02 7.11
CA VAL A 59 10.96 5.01 6.34
C VAL A 59 10.07 6.14 6.83
N GLN A 60 9.59 6.97 5.91
CA GLN A 60 8.63 8.03 6.23
C GLN A 60 7.21 7.47 6.16
N VAL A 61 6.32 7.88 7.07
CA VAL A 61 4.93 7.44 7.06
C VAL A 61 4.00 8.64 6.84
N ALA A 62 3.14 8.55 5.84
CA ALA A 62 2.10 9.54 5.55
C ALA A 62 0.72 8.88 5.70
N VAL A 63 -0.14 9.46 6.53
CA VAL A 63 -1.52 8.99 6.71
C VAL A 63 -2.47 9.90 5.94
N LEU A 64 -3.30 9.31 5.07
CA LEU A 64 -4.28 10.04 4.28
C LEU A 64 -5.43 10.56 5.16
N PRO A 65 -6.00 11.73 4.85
CA PRO A 65 -7.18 12.23 5.56
C PRO A 65 -8.41 11.32 5.35
N PRO A 66 -9.40 11.39 6.26
CA PRO A 66 -10.65 10.65 6.09
C PRO A 66 -11.38 11.10 4.81
N TYR A 67 -11.97 10.15 4.10
CA TYR A 67 -12.73 10.36 2.86
C TYR A 67 -11.91 11.01 1.73
N SER A 68 -10.80 10.39 1.36
CA SER A 68 -10.10 10.64 0.09
C SER A 68 -10.27 9.46 -0.89
N PRO A 69 -11.50 9.03 -1.23
CA PRO A 69 -11.73 7.90 -2.15
C PRO A 69 -11.12 8.14 -3.54
N ASP A 70 -10.92 9.41 -3.92
CA ASP A 70 -10.31 9.81 -5.19
C ASP A 70 -8.76 9.79 -5.17
N PHE A 71 -8.12 9.56 -4.02
CA PHE A 71 -6.66 9.70 -3.87
C PHE A 71 -5.92 8.44 -3.41
N SER A 72 -6.58 7.29 -3.27
CA SER A 72 -5.84 6.04 -3.05
C SER A 72 -5.79 5.20 -4.32
N PRO A 73 -4.62 5.06 -4.96
CA PRO A 73 -4.42 4.10 -6.05
C PRO A 73 -4.84 2.67 -5.68
N VAL A 74 -4.91 2.36 -4.38
CA VAL A 74 -5.39 1.07 -3.87
C VAL A 74 -6.86 0.81 -4.19
N GLU A 75 -7.71 1.84 -4.30
CA GLU A 75 -9.15 1.65 -4.54
C GLU A 75 -9.43 1.20 -5.98
N GLN A 76 -8.73 1.79 -6.94
CA GLN A 76 -8.79 1.36 -8.34
C GLN A 76 -8.23 -0.06 -8.49
N ALA A 77 -7.11 -0.35 -7.83
CA ALA A 77 -6.56 -1.70 -7.76
C ALA A 77 -7.56 -2.69 -7.14
N TRP A 78 -8.23 -2.31 -6.04
CA TRP A 78 -9.23 -3.12 -5.37
C TRP A 78 -10.46 -3.39 -6.23
N SER A 79 -10.93 -2.38 -6.96
CA SER A 79 -12.07 -2.52 -7.87
C SER A 79 -11.79 -3.56 -8.96
N LYS A 80 -10.58 -3.56 -9.54
CA LYS A 80 -10.17 -4.54 -10.55
C LYS A 80 -9.97 -5.92 -9.99
N LEU A 81 -9.35 -6.02 -8.82
CA LEU A 81 -9.20 -7.28 -8.10
C LEU A 81 -10.57 -7.91 -7.81
N LYS A 82 -11.52 -7.14 -7.26
CA LYS A 82 -12.91 -7.56 -7.05
C LYS A 82 -13.59 -8.02 -8.35
N THR A 83 -13.35 -7.32 -9.46
CA THR A 83 -13.91 -7.69 -10.78
C THR A 83 -13.39 -9.05 -11.26
N LYS A 84 -12.08 -9.28 -11.17
CA LYS A 84 -11.46 -10.57 -11.55
C LYS A 84 -11.89 -11.72 -10.65
N LEU A 85 -11.99 -11.48 -9.35
CA LEU A 85 -12.49 -12.46 -8.39
C LEU A 85 -13.93 -12.89 -8.71
N ARG A 86 -14.80 -11.94 -9.07
CA ARG A 86 -16.18 -12.25 -9.46
C ARG A 86 -16.26 -13.07 -10.74
N ALA A 87 -15.40 -12.79 -11.72
CA ALA A 87 -15.40 -13.46 -13.02
C ALA A 87 -14.91 -14.91 -12.99
N THR A 88 -14.08 -15.27 -12.01
CA THR A 88 -13.37 -16.57 -11.97
C THR A 88 -14.13 -17.67 -11.27
N GLN A 89 -15.20 -17.35 -10.53
CA GLN A 89 -16.02 -18.31 -9.78
C GLN A 89 -15.20 -19.31 -8.94
N ALA A 90 -14.03 -18.90 -8.43
CA ALA A 90 -13.13 -19.78 -7.70
C ALA A 90 -13.86 -20.52 -6.57
N ARG A 91 -13.77 -21.85 -6.56
CA ARG A 91 -14.43 -22.73 -5.56
C ARG A 91 -13.46 -23.35 -4.56
N THR A 92 -12.16 -23.10 -4.72
CA THR A 92 -11.11 -23.59 -3.83
C THR A 92 -10.18 -22.46 -3.43
N ARG A 93 -9.53 -22.60 -2.27
CA ARG A 93 -8.54 -21.63 -1.79
C ARG A 93 -7.38 -21.47 -2.77
N GLN A 94 -6.87 -22.57 -3.31
CA GLN A 94 -5.78 -22.54 -4.29
C GLN A 94 -6.17 -21.77 -5.56
N ALA A 95 -7.39 -21.95 -6.06
CA ALA A 95 -7.88 -21.19 -7.20
C ALA A 95 -8.03 -19.70 -6.85
N LEU A 96 -8.46 -19.38 -5.63
CA LEU A 96 -8.53 -18.00 -5.15
C LEU A 96 -7.14 -17.34 -5.11
N GLU A 97 -6.14 -18.05 -4.58
CA GLU A 97 -4.76 -17.58 -4.48
C GLU A 97 -4.16 -17.28 -5.87
N GLN A 98 -4.35 -18.18 -6.84
CA GLN A 98 -3.90 -17.96 -8.22
C GLN A 98 -4.57 -16.76 -8.90
N VAL A 99 -5.88 -16.59 -8.69
CA VAL A 99 -6.63 -15.45 -9.24
C VAL A 99 -6.18 -14.15 -8.59
N LEU A 100 -5.98 -14.14 -7.27
CA LEU A 100 -5.46 -12.99 -6.55
C LEU A 100 -4.10 -12.59 -7.12
N GLU A 101 -3.16 -13.53 -7.26
CA GLU A 101 -1.83 -13.27 -7.81
C GLU A 101 -1.89 -12.60 -9.19
N GLN A 102 -2.64 -13.18 -10.14
CA GLN A 102 -2.76 -12.64 -11.49
C GLN A 102 -3.43 -11.26 -11.52
N ALA A 103 -4.52 -11.08 -10.77
CA ALA A 103 -5.25 -9.82 -10.75
C ALA A 103 -4.43 -8.69 -10.10
N LEU A 104 -3.61 -9.02 -9.10
CA LEU A 104 -2.68 -8.08 -8.47
C LEU A 104 -1.56 -7.66 -9.42
N GLN A 105 -0.96 -8.59 -10.17
CA GLN A 105 0.05 -8.25 -11.20
C GLN A 105 -0.52 -7.29 -12.25
N GLN A 106 -1.78 -7.48 -12.68
CA GLN A 106 -2.44 -6.59 -13.62
C GLN A 106 -2.78 -5.22 -13.03
N ALA A 107 -3.29 -5.18 -11.80
CA ALA A 107 -3.57 -3.93 -11.09
C ALA A 107 -2.29 -3.10 -10.91
N LEU A 108 -1.16 -3.77 -10.63
CA LEU A 108 0.12 -3.13 -10.46
C LEU A 108 0.60 -2.44 -11.75
N GLN A 109 0.55 -3.13 -12.89
CA GLN A 109 0.95 -2.51 -14.14
C GLN A 109 0.15 -1.24 -14.43
N GLN A 110 -1.14 -1.23 -14.08
CA GLN A 110 -1.99 -0.07 -14.28
C GLN A 110 -1.70 1.04 -13.28
N ALA A 111 -1.43 0.71 -12.01
CA ALA A 111 -1.02 1.70 -11.02
C ALA A 111 0.32 2.36 -11.39
N ILE A 112 1.30 1.57 -11.85
CA ILE A 112 2.59 2.08 -12.35
C ILE A 112 2.39 3.01 -13.55
N ASN A 113 1.48 2.67 -14.45
CA ASN A 113 1.20 3.49 -15.63
C ASN A 113 0.37 4.75 -15.30
N TRP A 114 -0.36 4.76 -14.18
CA TRP A 114 -1.28 5.83 -13.81
C TRP A 114 -0.68 6.82 -12.82
N ILE A 115 0.15 6.37 -11.88
CA ILE A 115 0.82 7.22 -10.89
C ILE A 115 2.15 7.66 -11.48
N THR A 116 2.19 8.88 -12.01
CA THR A 116 3.46 9.45 -12.42
C THR A 116 4.25 9.95 -11.20
N SER A 117 5.56 10.10 -11.38
CA SER A 117 6.42 10.76 -10.39
C SER A 117 5.95 12.19 -10.06
N GLN A 118 5.18 12.82 -10.95
CA GLN A 118 4.65 14.17 -10.79
C GLN A 118 3.37 14.18 -9.95
N ASP A 119 2.49 13.18 -10.11
CA ASP A 119 1.30 13.01 -9.27
C ASP A 119 1.71 12.78 -7.81
N ALA A 120 2.68 11.88 -7.58
CA ALA A 120 3.22 11.64 -6.24
C ALA A 120 3.74 12.94 -5.62
N ARG A 121 4.57 13.71 -6.34
CA ARG A 121 5.11 15.00 -5.85
C ARG A 121 4.01 16.02 -5.54
N HIS A 122 3.04 16.20 -6.44
CA HIS A 122 1.94 17.13 -6.22
C HIS A 122 1.07 16.74 -5.02
N TRP A 123 0.85 15.44 -4.77
CA TRP A 123 0.13 15.00 -3.57
C TRP A 123 0.91 15.30 -2.28
N PHE A 124 2.23 15.11 -2.28
CA PHE A 124 3.08 15.47 -1.14
C PHE A 124 3.11 16.98 -0.89
N ASP A 125 3.27 17.80 -1.95
CA ASP A 125 3.23 19.26 -1.87
C ASP A 125 1.87 19.78 -1.40
N HIS A 126 0.77 19.20 -1.91
CA HIS A 126 -0.60 19.57 -1.52
C HIS A 126 -0.91 19.22 -0.06
N CYS A 127 -0.27 18.19 0.49
CA CYS A 127 -0.39 17.82 1.91
C CYS A 127 0.59 18.56 2.82
N GLY A 128 1.38 19.52 2.31
CA GLY A 128 2.34 20.30 3.08
C GLY A 128 3.64 19.57 3.42
N TYR A 129 3.85 18.38 2.86
CA TYR A 129 5.14 17.68 2.92
C TYR A 129 6.04 18.25 1.84
N HIS A 130 6.63 19.43 2.08
CA HIS A 130 7.57 20.04 1.15
C HIS A 130 8.80 19.15 0.98
N THR A 131 8.86 18.37 -0.09
CA THR A 131 10.07 17.66 -0.47
C THR A 131 11.05 18.65 -1.11
N GLN A 132 11.70 19.47 -0.29
CA GLN A 132 12.96 20.08 -0.72
C GLN A 132 14.03 18.99 -0.65
N TRP A 133 14.20 18.29 -1.76
CA TRP A 133 15.33 17.39 -1.95
C TRP A 133 16.60 18.26 -1.99
N PRO A 134 17.57 18.10 -1.08
CA PRO A 134 18.83 18.80 -1.23
C PRO A 134 19.46 18.31 -2.54
N ASN A 135 19.73 19.26 -3.45
CA ASN A 135 20.52 19.03 -4.65
C ASN A 135 21.72 18.15 -4.28
N GLN A 136 21.84 17.00 -4.93
CA GLN A 136 23.08 16.24 -4.89
C GLN A 136 24.14 17.10 -5.60
N GLY A 137 25.05 17.65 -4.81
CA GLY A 137 26.34 18.14 -5.30
C GLY A 137 27.30 16.98 -5.53
#